data_AF-M8DW35-F1
#
_entry.id   AF-M8DW35-F1
#
_cell.length_a   1.000
_cell.length_b   1.000
_cell.length_c   1.000
_cell.angle_alpha   90.00
_cell.angle_beta   90.00
_cell.angle_gamma   90.00
#
_symmetry.space_group_name_H-M   'P 1'
#
loop_
_entity.id
_entity.type
_entity.pdbx_description
1 polymer ?
#
loop_
_entity_poly.entity_id
_entity_poly.type
_entity_poly.pdbx_seq_one_letter_code
_entity_poly.pdbx_strand_id
1 'polypeptide(L)'
;MPLTFETYNMVKLLSLFFMLNAALAIIIQVPILNYTNKLNLSPENQFVLGILLIGLGLVSLVFLPYGLGIFILFLVTFTLGEILSSPNLDAIASLLANKDNQGTYFGILGAGWAIGGTLGNIIGGFLFDYNITIMWVIFSLVSLVFAFIIKTLFTVINKGDM
;
A
#
# COMPACT_ATOMS: atom_id res chain seq x y z
N MET A 1 -9.81 -13.92 28.97
CA MET A 1 -9.07 -14.76 28.01
C MET A 1 -9.04 -13.99 26.70
N PRO A 2 -7.88 -13.49 26.21
CA PRO A 2 -7.88 -12.87 24.89
C PRO A 2 -8.20 -13.98 23.88
N LEU A 3 -9.00 -13.66 22.87
CA LEU A 3 -9.35 -14.57 21.78
C LEU A 3 -8.11 -14.77 20.90
N THR A 4 -7.14 -15.53 21.42
CA THR A 4 -5.86 -15.79 20.81
C THR A 4 -6.06 -16.77 19.64
N PHE A 5 -5.43 -16.45 18.51
CA PHE A 5 -5.02 -17.23 17.32
C PHE A 5 -5.31 -18.74 17.17
N GLU A 6 -5.70 -19.48 18.21
CA GLU A 6 -6.19 -20.87 18.14
C GLU A 6 -7.57 -21.01 17.48
N THR A 7 -8.47 -20.03 17.61
CA THR A 7 -9.84 -20.15 17.06
C THR A 7 -9.90 -19.94 15.54
N TYR A 8 -8.90 -19.30 14.94
CA TYR A 8 -8.81 -19.06 13.50
C TYR A 8 -7.44 -19.47 12.98
N ASN A 9 -7.42 -20.49 12.12
CA ASN A 9 -6.21 -20.90 11.40
C ASN A 9 -5.65 -19.70 10.63
N MET A 10 -4.41 -19.28 10.94
CA MET A 10 -3.73 -18.14 10.31
C MET A 10 -3.78 -18.22 8.78
N VAL A 11 -3.64 -19.43 8.24
CA VAL A 11 -3.75 -19.71 6.80
C VAL A 11 -5.12 -19.30 6.26
N LYS A 12 -6.21 -19.57 7.00
CA LYS A 12 -7.56 -19.20 6.58
C LYS A 12 -7.77 -17.69 6.56
N LEU A 13 -7.22 -16.95 7.53
CA LEU A 13 -7.29 -15.49 7.56
C LEU A 13 -6.49 -14.88 6.40
N LEU A 14 -5.30 -15.41 6.11
CA LEU A 14 -4.49 -15.01 4.96
C LEU A 14 -5.21 -15.29 3.64
N SER A 15 -5.78 -16.48 3.45
CA SER A 15 -6.54 -16.81 2.25
C SER A 15 -7.78 -15.92 2.09
N LEU A 16 -8.49 -15.63 3.19
CA LEU A 16 -9.64 -14.73 3.19
C LEU A 16 -9.22 -13.30 2.83
N PHE A 17 -8.08 -12.83 3.36
CA PHE A 17 -7.50 -11.54 3.01
C PHE A 17 -7.29 -11.45 1.49
N PHE A 18 -6.51 -12.36 0.90
CA PHE A 18 -6.21 -12.31 -0.53
C PHE A 18 -7.46 -12.44 -1.40
N MET A 19 -8.41 -13.30 -1.02
CA MET A 19 -9.67 -13.46 -1.76
C MET A 19 -10.51 -12.18 -1.74
N LEU A 20 -10.71 -11.58 -0.57
CA LEU A 20 -11.52 -10.37 -0.41
C LEU A 20 -10.82 -9.14 -0.98
N ASN A 21 -9.51 -9.02 -0.79
CA ASN A 21 -8.70 -7.96 -1.39
C ASN A 21 -8.83 -7.98 -2.91
N ALA A 22 -8.64 -9.14 -3.56
CA ALA A 22 -8.82 -9.27 -5.01
C ALA A 22 -10.25 -8.96 -5.46
N ALA A 23 -11.27 -9.46 -4.75
CA ALA A 23 -12.67 -9.19 -5.08
C ALA A 23 -13.00 -7.68 -4.96
N LEU A 24 -12.57 -7.04 -3.88
CA LEU A 24 -12.78 -5.61 -3.66
C LEU A 24 -12.00 -4.78 -4.67
N ALA A 25 -10.76 -5.15 -5.00
CA ALA A 25 -9.99 -4.51 -6.05
C ALA A 25 -10.76 -4.52 -7.38
N ILE A 26 -11.21 -5.68 -7.84
CA ILE A 26 -11.95 -5.78 -9.12
C ILE A 26 -13.24 -4.96 -9.10
N ILE A 27 -14.02 -5.01 -8.01
CA ILE A 27 -15.33 -4.37 -7.95
C ILE A 27 -15.21 -2.85 -7.76
N ILE A 28 -14.31 -2.39 -6.89
CA ILE A 28 -14.26 -1.01 -6.39
C ILE A 28 -13.23 -0.16 -7.14
N GLN A 29 -12.23 -0.75 -7.78
CA GLN A 29 -11.15 -0.01 -8.42
C GLN A 29 -11.63 1.03 -9.43
N VAL A 30 -12.42 0.61 -10.43
CA VAL A 30 -12.91 1.54 -11.45
C VAL A 30 -13.81 2.64 -10.85
N PRO A 31 -14.80 2.34 -9.98
CA PRO A 31 -15.57 3.37 -9.28
C PRO A 31 -14.72 4.37 -8.49
N ILE A 32 -13.73 3.91 -7.73
CA ILE A 32 -12.92 4.79 -6.87
C ILE A 32 -11.99 5.67 -7.70
N LEU A 33 -11.38 5.14 -8.75
CA LEU A 33 -10.50 5.91 -9.65
C LEU A 33 -11.31 6.96 -10.41
N ASN A 34 -12.51 6.60 -10.89
CA ASN A 34 -13.40 7.56 -11.53
C ASN A 34 -13.85 8.66 -10.56
N TYR A 35 -14.13 8.32 -9.30
CA TYR A 35 -14.52 9.28 -8.29
C TYR A 35 -13.39 10.25 -7.94
N THR A 36 -12.18 9.73 -7.70
CA THR A 36 -10.99 10.55 -7.40
C THR A 36 -10.57 11.43 -8.58
N ASN A 37 -10.70 10.95 -9.81
CA ASN A 37 -10.50 11.76 -11.03
C ASN A 37 -11.54 12.87 -11.17
N LYS A 38 -12.83 12.61 -10.82
CA LYS A 38 -13.87 13.66 -10.78
C LYS A 38 -13.57 14.75 -9.75
N LEU A 39 -12.84 14.42 -8.69
CA LEU A 39 -12.36 15.39 -7.70
C LEU A 39 -11.10 16.15 -8.17
N ASN A 40 -10.66 15.96 -9.42
CA ASN A 40 -9.45 16.54 -9.99
C ASN A 40 -8.18 16.22 -9.18
N LEU A 41 -8.14 15.05 -8.52
CA LEU A 41 -6.94 14.60 -7.83
C LEU A 41 -5.92 14.14 -8.85
N SER A 42 -4.73 14.76 -8.85
CA SER A 42 -3.64 14.34 -9.72
C SER A 42 -3.15 12.92 -9.36
N PRO A 43 -2.59 12.16 -10.32
CA PRO A 43 -2.09 10.80 -10.07
C PRO A 43 -1.09 10.73 -8.91
N GLU A 44 -0.25 11.76 -8.75
CA GLU A 44 0.73 11.86 -7.67
C GLU A 44 0.06 11.94 -6.30
N ASN A 45 -1.00 12.74 -6.20
CA ASN A 45 -1.76 12.89 -4.95
C ASN A 45 -2.55 11.63 -4.61
N GLN A 46 -3.12 10.96 -5.61
CA GLN A 46 -3.80 9.69 -5.42
C GLN A 46 -2.82 8.60 -4.96
N PHE A 47 -1.62 8.55 -5.55
CA PHE A 47 -0.56 7.64 -5.12
C PHE A 47 -0.16 7.88 -3.66
N VAL A 48 0.13 9.13 -3.28
CA VAL A 48 0.47 9.49 -1.89
C VAL A 48 -0.66 9.14 -0.92
N LEU A 49 -1.91 9.45 -1.26
CA LEU A 49 -3.08 9.07 -0.44
C LEU A 49 -3.18 7.55 -0.29
N GLY A 50 -2.91 6.79 -1.35
CA GLY A 50 -2.91 5.34 -1.33
C GLY A 50 -1.88 4.77 -0.35
N ILE A 51 -0.64 5.28 -0.40
CA ILE A 51 0.41 4.89 0.55
C ILE A 51 0.02 5.22 2.00
N LEU A 52 -0.55 6.40 2.25
CA LEU A 52 -1.02 6.78 3.59
C LEU A 52 -2.11 5.83 4.11
N LEU A 53 -3.06 5.42 3.27
CA LEU A 53 -4.10 4.45 3.62
C LEU A 53 -3.51 3.08 3.94
N ILE A 54 -2.51 2.62 3.19
CA ILE A 54 -1.77 1.38 3.49
C ILE A 54 -1.10 1.49 4.87
N GLY A 55 -0.42 2.62 5.15
CA GLY A 55 0.24 2.86 6.44
C GLY A 55 -0.76 2.86 7.62
N LEU A 56 -1.94 3.46 7.42
CA LEU A 56 -3.03 3.45 8.40
C LEU A 56 -3.62 2.05 8.62
N GLY A 57 -3.76 1.27 7.55
CA GLY A 57 -4.16 -0.13 7.65
C GLY A 57 -3.15 -0.92 8.49
N LEU A 58 -1.86 -0.78 8.21
CA LEU A 58 -0.80 -1.52 8.91
C LEU A 58 -0.77 -1.22 10.41
N VAL A 59 -0.88 0.05 10.82
CA VAL A 59 -0.88 0.38 12.27
C VAL A 59 -2.13 -0.17 12.98
N SER A 60 -3.26 -0.32 12.29
CA SER A 60 -4.45 -0.92 12.90
C SER A 60 -4.20 -2.35 13.38
N LEU A 61 -3.29 -3.11 12.74
CA LEU A 61 -2.94 -4.47 13.12
C LEU A 61 -2.25 -4.59 14.49
N VAL A 62 -1.76 -3.49 15.06
CA VAL A 62 -1.33 -3.44 16.48
C VAL A 62 -2.46 -3.87 17.41
N PHE A 63 -3.71 -3.58 17.04
CA PHE A 63 -4.91 -3.90 17.81
C PHE A 63 -5.59 -5.20 17.38
N LEU A 64 -4.98 -6.00 16.49
CA LEU A 64 -5.55 -7.25 16.00
C LEU A 64 -6.03 -8.20 17.13
N PRO A 65 -5.32 -8.33 18.28
CA PRO A 65 -5.78 -9.18 19.39
C PRO A 65 -7.13 -8.78 20.01
N TYR A 66 -7.62 -7.56 19.74
CA TYR A 66 -8.88 -7.05 20.30
C TYR A 66 -10.13 -7.44 19.48
N GLY A 67 -9.97 -8.05 18.29
CA GLY A 67 -11.08 -8.68 17.57
C GLY A 67 -11.00 -8.62 16.04
N LEU A 68 -11.82 -9.45 15.38
CA LEU A 68 -11.86 -9.57 13.92
C LEU A 68 -12.28 -8.27 13.20
N GLY A 69 -12.97 -7.36 13.88
CA GLY A 69 -13.29 -6.03 13.33
C GLY A 69 -12.04 -5.26 12.90
N ILE A 70 -10.92 -5.43 13.60
CA ILE A 70 -9.64 -4.81 13.26
C ILE A 70 -9.06 -5.39 11.97
N PHE A 71 -9.22 -6.70 11.75
CA PHE A 71 -8.80 -7.33 10.51
C PHE A 71 -9.60 -6.81 9.31
N ILE A 72 -10.91 -6.62 9.46
CA ILE A 72 -11.76 -6.03 8.42
C ILE A 72 -11.35 -4.58 8.14
N LEU A 73 -11.07 -3.80 9.19
CA LEU A 73 -10.58 -2.42 9.06
C LEU A 73 -9.26 -2.38 8.28
N PHE A 74 -8.28 -3.22 8.66
CA PHE A 74 -7.02 -3.38 7.93
C PHE A 74 -7.29 -3.73 6.46
N LEU A 75 -8.10 -4.75 6.20
CA LEU A 75 -8.37 -5.24 4.86
C LEU A 75 -8.95 -4.15 3.97
N VAL A 76 -9.98 -3.44 4.43
CA VAL A 76 -10.63 -2.37 3.67
C VAL A 76 -9.67 -1.20 3.43
N THR A 77 -8.98 -0.73 4.48
CA THR A 77 -8.06 0.42 4.36
C THR A 77 -6.85 0.11 3.48
N PHE A 78 -6.25 -1.07 3.64
CA PHE A 78 -5.16 -1.56 2.81
C PHE A 78 -5.59 -1.67 1.35
N THR A 79 -6.74 -2.30 1.08
CA THR A 79 -7.23 -2.49 -0.30
C THR A 79 -7.55 -1.17 -0.97
N LEU A 80 -8.17 -0.21 -0.27
CA LEU A 80 -8.39 1.13 -0.81
C LEU A 80 -7.07 1.83 -1.15
N GLY A 81 -6.06 1.67 -0.29
CA GLY A 81 -4.75 2.24 -0.53
C GLY A 81 -4.03 1.61 -1.73
N GLU A 82 -4.12 0.29 -1.89
CA GLU A 82 -3.60 -0.45 -3.05
C GLU A 82 -4.28 -0.01 -4.35
N ILE A 83 -5.61 0.06 -4.36
CA ILE A 83 -6.41 0.48 -5.51
C ILE A 83 -6.00 1.88 -5.98
N LEU A 84 -5.68 2.79 -5.07
CA LEU A 84 -5.22 4.14 -5.40
C LEU A 84 -3.74 4.20 -5.78
N SER A 85 -2.90 3.34 -5.22
CA SER A 85 -1.46 3.43 -5.43
C SER A 85 -1.01 2.72 -6.71
N SER A 86 -1.39 1.46 -6.92
CA SER A 86 -0.87 0.64 -8.03
C SER A 86 -1.11 1.27 -9.42
N PRO A 87 -2.34 1.62 -9.83
CA PRO A 87 -2.58 2.15 -11.17
C PRO A 87 -2.01 3.57 -11.36
N ASN A 88 -1.96 4.36 -10.29
CA ASN A 88 -1.39 5.71 -10.36
C ASN A 88 0.14 5.68 -10.46
N LEU A 89 0.81 4.72 -9.83
CA LEU A 89 2.25 4.53 -10.00
C LEU A 89 2.60 4.19 -11.46
N ASP A 90 1.83 3.28 -12.06
CA ASP A 90 1.99 2.92 -13.48
C ASP A 90 1.70 4.11 -14.41
N ALA A 91 0.68 4.91 -14.10
CA ALA A 91 0.35 6.12 -14.85
C ALA A 91 1.48 7.17 -14.75
N ILE A 92 2.02 7.41 -13.55
CA ILE A 92 3.15 8.33 -13.34
C ILE A 92 4.37 7.87 -14.14
N ALA A 93 4.71 6.58 -14.08
CA ALA A 93 5.83 6.05 -14.85
C ALA A 93 5.61 6.17 -16.37
N SER A 94 4.38 5.93 -16.84
CA SER A 94 4.04 6.11 -18.26
C SER A 94 4.08 7.57 -18.71
N LEU A 95 3.76 8.53 -17.84
CA LEU A 95 3.82 9.96 -18.13
C LEU A 95 5.26 10.48 -18.15
N LEU A 96 6.13 9.92 -17.32
CA LEU A 96 7.55 10.26 -17.27
C LEU A 96 8.36 9.59 -18.38
N ALA A 97 7.86 8.48 -18.94
CA ALA A 97 8.53 7.75 -20.02
C ALA A 97 8.27 8.39 -21.39
N ASN A 98 9.33 8.53 -22.17
CA ASN A 98 9.23 8.76 -23.62
C ASN A 98 8.77 7.46 -24.30
N LYS A 99 8.16 7.59 -25.50
CA LYS A 99 7.64 6.43 -26.25
C LYS A 99 8.67 5.31 -26.46
N ASP A 100 9.95 5.66 -26.61
CA ASP A 100 11.03 4.71 -26.89
C ASP A 100 11.64 4.07 -25.64
N ASN A 101 11.32 4.54 -24.42
CA ASN A 101 11.95 4.07 -23.19
C ASN A 101 10.97 3.56 -22.12
N GLN A 102 9.69 3.32 -22.46
CA GLN A 102 8.70 2.76 -21.54
C GLN A 102 9.18 1.45 -20.89
N GLY A 103 9.81 0.56 -21.66
CA GLY A 103 10.36 -0.70 -21.14
C GLY A 103 11.40 -0.47 -20.02
N THR A 104 12.21 0.58 -20.11
CA THR A 104 13.19 0.92 -19.07
C THR A 104 12.51 1.40 -17.79
N TYR A 105 11.50 2.26 -17.90
CA TYR A 105 10.77 2.78 -16.73
C TYR A 105 10.02 1.67 -16.00
N PHE A 106 9.27 0.83 -16.73
CA PHE A 106 8.60 -0.32 -16.15
C PHE A 106 9.58 -1.39 -15.64
N GLY A 107 10.76 -1.52 -16.26
CA GLY A 107 11.86 -2.34 -15.75
C GLY A 107 12.39 -1.86 -14.39
N ILE A 108 12.58 -0.54 -14.22
CA ILE A 108 12.97 0.06 -12.94
C ILE A 108 11.87 -0.12 -11.89
N LEU A 109 10.60 0.08 -12.24
CA LEU A 109 9.47 -0.20 -11.35
C LEU A 109 9.47 -1.66 -10.89
N GLY A 110 9.63 -2.60 -11.82
CA GLY A 110 9.71 -4.03 -11.52
C GLY A 110 10.89 -4.38 -10.61
N ALA A 111 12.07 -3.78 -10.85
CA ALA A 111 13.22 -3.93 -9.97
C ALA A 111 12.93 -3.38 -8.56
N GLY A 112 12.26 -2.24 -8.47
CA GLY A 112 11.79 -1.65 -7.21
C GLY A 112 10.88 -2.60 -6.43
N TRP A 113 9.91 -3.24 -7.09
CA TRP A 113 9.06 -4.26 -6.50
C TRP A 113 9.86 -5.47 -5.99
N ALA A 114 10.81 -5.97 -6.78
CA ALA A 114 11.63 -7.11 -6.39
C ALA A 114 12.53 -6.81 -5.18
N ILE A 115 13.20 -5.65 -5.20
CA ILE A 115 14.09 -5.22 -4.12
C ILE A 115 13.27 -4.94 -2.85
N GLY A 116 12.18 -4.17 -2.97
CA GLY A 116 11.31 -3.83 -1.86
C GLY A 116 10.66 -5.06 -1.23
N GLY A 117 10.16 -5.99 -2.06
CA GLY A 117 9.63 -7.26 -1.60
C GLY A 117 10.67 -8.12 -0.88
N THR A 118 11.89 -8.19 -1.41
CA THR A 118 12.98 -8.96 -0.78
C THR A 118 13.36 -8.37 0.57
N LEU A 119 13.64 -7.07 0.63
CA LEU A 119 14.01 -6.39 1.87
C LEU A 119 12.87 -6.42 2.88
N GLY A 120 11.63 -6.21 2.43
CA GLY A 120 10.43 -6.28 3.27
C GLY A 120 10.25 -7.66 3.91
N ASN A 121 10.48 -8.75 3.17
CA ASN A 121 10.40 -10.10 3.71
C ASN A 121 11.52 -10.41 4.72
N ILE A 122 12.77 -10.00 4.43
CA ILE A 122 13.90 -10.23 5.34
C ILE A 122 13.72 -9.44 6.64
N ILE A 123 13.47 -8.13 6.53
CA ILE A 123 13.29 -7.25 7.69
C ILE A 123 12.00 -7.62 8.44
N GLY A 124 10.92 -7.92 7.71
CA GLY A 124 9.65 -8.34 8.27
C GLY A 124 9.75 -9.64 9.05
N GLY A 125 10.44 -10.65 8.51
CA GLY A 125 10.66 -11.91 9.22
C GLY A 125 11.43 -11.71 10.53
N PHE A 126 12.52 -10.94 10.50
CA PHE A 126 13.29 -10.62 11.71
C PHE A 126 12.45 -9.85 12.74
N LEU A 127 11.68 -8.86 12.31
CA LEU A 127 10.82 -8.08 13.19
C LEU A 127 9.63 -8.90 13.72
N PHE A 128 9.11 -9.84 12.93
CA PHE A 128 8.05 -10.75 13.35
C PHE A 128 8.51 -11.64 14.50
N ASP A 129 9.69 -12.23 14.38
CA ASP A 129 10.30 -13.08 15.41
C ASP A 129 10.63 -12.28 16.68
N TYR A 130 11.04 -11.02 16.54
CA TYR A 130 11.33 -10.14 17.66
C TYR A 130 10.06 -9.67 18.38
N ASN A 131 9.15 -9.00 17.64
CA ASN A 131 7.88 -8.51 18.16
C ASN A 131 6.96 -8.04 17.01
N ILE A 132 5.87 -8.78 16.80
CA ILE A 132 4.87 -8.49 15.77
C ILE A 132 4.24 -7.08 15.86
N THR A 133 4.05 -6.54 17.07
CA THR A 133 3.50 -5.19 17.26
C THR A 133 4.49 -4.13 16.78
N ILE A 134 5.77 -4.27 17.12
CA ILE A 134 6.84 -3.38 16.68
C ILE A 134 6.98 -3.43 15.15
N MET A 135 6.86 -4.61 14.54
CA MET A 135 6.86 -4.78 13.09
C MET A 135 5.82 -3.89 12.40
N TRP A 136 4.56 -3.96 12.84
CA TRP A 136 3.47 -3.17 12.24
C TRP A 136 3.67 -1.67 12.42
N VAL A 137 4.17 -1.23 13.57
CA VAL A 137 4.51 0.18 13.82
C VAL A 137 5.62 0.64 12.89
N ILE A 138 6.69 -0.14 12.74
CA ILE A 138 7.82 0.21 11.84
C ILE A 138 7.34 0.29 10.40
N PHE A 139 6.56 -0.68 9.91
CA PHE A 139 6.06 -0.65 8.53
C PHE A 139 5.11 0.51 8.28
N SER A 140 4.27 0.86 9.25
CA SER A 140 3.44 2.06 9.17
C SER A 140 4.29 3.35 9.09
N LEU A 141 5.33 3.47 9.93
CA LEU A 141 6.24 4.62 9.91
C LEU A 141 7.01 4.72 8.59
N VAL A 142 7.50 3.60 8.05
CA VAL A 142 8.17 3.56 6.74
C VAL A 142 7.23 4.07 5.65
N SER A 143 5.96 3.63 5.67
CA SER A 143 4.95 4.11 4.73
C SER A 143 4.72 5.62 4.85
N LEU A 144 4.60 6.16 6.08
CA LEU A 144 4.43 7.59 6.32
C LEU A 144 5.63 8.42 5.83
N VAL A 145 6.85 7.97 6.13
CA VAL A 145 8.08 8.64 5.69
C VAL A 145 8.18 8.60 4.17
N PHE A 146 7.86 7.47 3.54
CA PHE A 146 7.86 7.34 2.09
C PHE A 146 6.83 8.27 1.43
N ALA A 147 5.61 8.32 1.95
CA ALA A 147 4.57 9.25 1.48
C ALA A 147 5.02 10.71 1.57
N PHE A 148 5.67 11.09 2.68
CA PHE A 148 6.21 12.44 2.86
C PHE A 148 7.31 12.76 1.84
N ILE A 149 8.30 11.88 1.68
CA ILE A 149 9.39 12.05 0.71
C ILE A 149 8.84 12.23 -0.71
N ILE A 150 7.93 11.34 -1.12
CA ILE A 150 7.33 11.39 -2.46
C ILE A 150 6.51 12.66 -2.65
N LYS A 151 5.73 13.08 -1.65
CA LYS A 151 4.97 14.33 -1.71
C LYS A 151 5.88 15.55 -1.86
N THR A 152 6.99 15.59 -1.14
CA THR A 152 7.98 16.66 -1.27
C THR A 152 8.62 16.64 -2.65
N LEU A 153 9.01 15.46 -3.15
CA LEU A 153 9.61 15.29 -4.47
C LEU A 153 8.72 15.84 -5.58
N PHE A 154 7.44 15.44 -5.62
CA PHE A 154 6.49 15.95 -6.62
C PHE A 154 6.24 17.45 -6.48
N THR A 155 6.27 17.99 -5.26
CA THR A 155 6.13 19.44 -5.06
C THR A 155 7.34 20.21 -5.61
N VAL A 156 8.54 19.65 -5.52
CA VAL A 156 9.76 20.25 -6.08
C VAL A 156 9.77 20.17 -7.61
N ILE A 157 9.40 19.02 -8.19
CA ILE A 157 9.32 18.83 -9.65
C ILE A 157 8.32 19.83 -10.24
N ASN A 158 7.09 19.89 -9.72
CA ASN A 158 6.06 20.79 -10.23
C ASN A 158 6.40 22.28 -10.09
N LYS A 159 7.33 22.66 -9.20
CA LYS A 159 7.82 24.04 -9.07
C LYS A 159 8.93 24.37 -10.06
N GLY A 160 9.68 23.38 -10.54
CA GLY A 160 10.75 23.57 -11.53
C GLY A 160 10.24 23.75 -12.95
N ASP A 161 9.01 23.32 -13.22
CA ASP A 161 8.35 23.42 -14.54
C ASP A 161 7.53 24.73 -14.73
N MET A 162 7.51 25.63 -13.73
CA MET A 162 6.88 26.97 -13.77
C MET A 162 7.93 28.07 -13.91
#